data_AF-A0A1Y0EA51-F1
#
_entry.id   AF-A0A1Y0EA51-F1
#
_cell.length_a   1.000
_cell.length_b   1.000
_cell.length_c   1.000
_cell.angle_alpha   90.00
_cell.angle_beta   90.00
_cell.angle_gamma   90.00
#
_symmetry.space_group_name_H-M   'P 1'
#
loop_
_entity.id
_entity.type
_entity.pdbx_description
1 polymer ?
#
loop_
_entity_poly.entity_id
_entity_poly.type
_entity_poly.pdbx_seq_one_letter_code
_entity_poly.pdbx_strand_id
1 'polypeptide(L)'
;MRATHPPNPQAGGKFPLFAPAALRNIPLPAALSPKDHSERMLVMVGRKWEALPRVMRFLITYFMRGAVAGCAFGLVLIRTDTGRIGTMLHAHDSSWPTLLFFVQGAVLFGTLASIVAVANLDDDSL
;
A
#
# COMPACT_ATOMS: atom_id res chain seq x y z
N MET A 1 81.17 5.70 3.32
CA MET A 1 81.45 4.86 4.52
C MET A 1 81.20 5.70 5.77
N ARG A 2 80.51 5.11 6.76
CA ARG A 2 80.22 5.60 8.15
C ARG A 2 79.28 6.82 8.27
N ALA A 3 78.02 6.64 8.70
CA ALA A 3 77.52 6.41 10.08
C ALA A 3 77.57 7.73 10.89
N THR A 4 76.54 8.21 11.59
CA THR A 4 75.81 7.57 12.70
C THR A 4 74.65 8.46 13.18
N HIS A 5 73.54 7.80 13.53
CA HIS A 5 72.54 8.12 14.57
C HIS A 5 71.57 9.34 14.45
N PRO A 6 70.25 9.11 14.68
CA PRO A 6 69.22 10.15 14.77
C PRO A 6 69.09 10.70 16.20
N PRO A 7 68.48 11.88 16.36
CA PRO A 7 67.65 12.16 17.53
C PRO A 7 66.20 12.46 17.14
N ASN A 8 65.30 11.57 17.57
CA ASN A 8 63.92 11.86 17.99
C ASN A 8 63.97 11.96 19.54
N PRO A 9 63.00 12.48 20.32
CA PRO A 9 61.81 13.31 20.05
C PRO A 9 61.69 14.55 21.01
N GLN A 10 60.70 15.40 20.75
CA GLN A 10 60.05 16.37 21.68
C GLN A 10 60.83 17.63 22.12
N ALA A 11 60.41 18.78 21.58
CA ALA A 11 60.26 20.01 22.38
C ALA A 11 59.27 21.00 21.72
N GLY A 12 58.04 21.03 22.20
CA GLY A 12 57.35 22.30 22.47
C GLY A 12 56.62 23.04 21.35
N GLY A 13 56.38 22.44 20.19
CA GLY A 13 55.54 23.06 19.15
C GLY A 13 54.07 22.65 19.30
N LYS A 14 53.24 23.56 19.80
CA LYS A 14 51.78 23.44 19.92
C LYS A 14 51.17 22.81 18.66
N PHE A 15 50.80 21.52 18.73
CA PHE A 15 49.91 20.95 17.73
C PHE A 15 48.55 21.64 17.91
N PRO A 16 48.01 22.33 16.88
CA PRO A 16 46.61 22.67 16.92
C PRO A 16 45.87 21.33 16.92
N LEU A 17 45.24 21.01 18.04
CA LEU A 17 44.23 19.96 18.16
C LEU A 17 43.07 20.41 17.26
N PHE A 18 43.22 20.25 15.95
CA PHE A 18 42.16 20.39 14.98
C PHE A 18 41.19 19.24 15.26
N ALA A 19 40.30 19.46 16.23
CA ALA A 19 39.07 18.71 16.34
C ALA A 19 38.34 18.90 15.00
N PRO A 20 38.12 17.85 14.19
CA PRO A 20 37.38 18.00 12.96
C PRO A 20 35.92 18.32 13.31
N ALA A 21 35.58 19.61 13.31
CA ALA A 21 34.21 20.11 13.35
C ALA A 21 33.38 19.62 12.14
N ALA A 22 34.02 18.93 11.18
CA ALA A 22 33.40 18.29 10.02
C ALA A 22 32.59 17.02 10.36
N LEU A 23 32.72 16.45 11.57
CA LEU A 23 31.94 15.27 11.98
C LEU A 23 30.58 15.60 12.59
N ARG A 24 30.28 16.89 12.85
CA ARG A 24 28.97 17.31 13.38
C ARG A 24 27.87 17.34 12.31
N ASN A 25 28.24 17.35 11.03
CA ASN A 25 27.33 17.44 9.90
C ASN A 25 27.30 16.16 9.05
N ILE A 26 27.65 15.01 9.62
CA ILE A 26 27.24 13.76 9.00
C ILE A 26 25.77 13.61 9.39
N PRO A 27 24.81 13.73 8.46
CA PRO A 27 23.44 13.34 8.77
C PRO A 27 23.51 11.87 9.16
N LEU A 28 23.35 11.60 10.46
CA LEU A 28 23.00 10.28 10.97
C LEU A 28 21.87 9.78 10.05
N PRO A 29 21.96 8.60 9.43
CA PRO A 29 20.87 8.10 8.59
C PRO A 29 19.62 8.11 9.46
N ALA A 30 18.73 9.06 9.19
CA ALA A 30 17.48 9.19 9.88
C ALA A 30 16.85 7.81 9.83
N ALA A 31 16.64 7.23 11.02
CA ALA A 31 15.96 5.96 11.16
C ALA A 31 14.76 5.99 10.24
N LEU A 32 14.69 5.06 9.27
CA LEU A 32 13.63 4.99 8.27
C LEU A 32 12.30 5.13 8.99
N SER A 33 11.71 6.32 8.91
CA SER A 33 10.43 6.60 9.53
C SER A 33 9.42 5.69 8.86
N PRO A 34 8.64 4.89 9.60
CA PRO A 34 7.62 4.01 9.01
C PRO A 34 6.65 4.77 8.09
N LYS A 35 6.44 6.06 8.34
CA LYS A 35 5.61 6.95 7.51
C LYS A 35 6.18 7.16 6.11
N ASP A 36 7.50 7.31 5.97
CA ASP A 36 8.19 7.54 4.70
C ASP A 36 7.98 6.36 3.73
N HIS A 37 7.87 5.13 4.26
CA HIS A 37 7.62 3.93 3.46
C HIS A 37 6.18 3.89 2.92
N SER A 38 5.20 4.25 3.74
CA SER A 38 3.78 4.29 3.35
C SER A 38 3.48 5.38 2.32
N GLU A 39 4.07 6.57 2.47
CA GLU A 39 3.88 7.66 1.52
C GLU A 39 4.51 7.33 0.17
N ARG A 40 5.70 6.71 0.18
CA ARG A 40 6.34 6.22 -1.06
C ARG A 40 5.50 5.15 -1.76
N MET A 41 4.89 4.22 -1.00
CA MET A 41 3.97 3.23 -1.57
C MET A 41 2.75 3.89 -2.20
N LEU A 42 2.11 4.85 -1.52
CA LEU A 42 0.95 5.56 -2.05
C LEU A 42 1.29 6.33 -3.33
N VAL A 43 2.44 7.00 -3.40
CA VAL A 43 2.88 7.74 -4.59
C VAL A 43 3.26 6.80 -5.75
N MET A 44 3.83 5.63 -5.46
CA MET A 44 4.09 4.61 -6.48
C MET A 44 2.80 3.98 -7.01
N VAL A 45 1.81 3.74 -6.15
CA VAL A 45 0.48 3.27 -6.53
C VAL A 45 -0.23 4.34 -7.38
N GLY A 46 -0.23 5.60 -6.96
CA GLY A 46 -0.81 6.71 -7.72
C GLY A 46 -0.23 6.84 -9.13
N ARG A 47 1.10 6.79 -9.27
CA ARG A 47 1.75 6.81 -10.60
C ARG A 47 1.47 5.59 -11.45
N LYS A 48 1.37 4.39 -10.85
CA LYS A 48 0.96 3.17 -11.58
C LYS A 48 -0.49 3.25 -12.02
N TRP A 49 -1.37 3.82 -11.19
CA TRP A 49 -2.74 4.14 -11.57
C TRP A 49 -2.77 5.07 -12.77
N GLU A 50 -1.93 6.11 -12.80
CA GLU A 50 -1.79 7.04 -13.93
C GLU A 50 -1.25 6.41 -15.24
N ALA A 51 -0.62 5.24 -15.17
CA ALA A 51 -0.17 4.49 -16.34
C ALA A 51 -1.25 3.52 -16.89
N LEU A 52 -2.33 3.25 -16.15
CA LEU A 52 -3.41 2.38 -16.64
C LEU A 52 -4.26 3.09 -17.70
N PRO A 53 -4.65 2.41 -18.78
CA PRO A 53 -5.56 2.96 -19.79
C PRO A 53 -6.87 3.41 -19.12
N ARG A 54 -7.47 4.52 -19.58
CA ARG A 54 -8.69 5.12 -18.98
C ARG A 54 -9.80 4.09 -18.75
N VAL A 55 -9.98 3.18 -19.70
CA VAL A 55 -10.96 2.09 -19.65
C VAL A 55 -10.76 1.19 -18.44
N MET A 56 -9.53 0.80 -18.11
CA MET A 56 -9.26 -0.06 -16.95
C MET A 56 -9.59 0.64 -15.62
N ARG A 57 -9.29 1.94 -15.49
CA ARG A 57 -9.64 2.69 -14.26
C ARG A 57 -11.15 2.85 -14.11
N PHE A 58 -11.84 3.08 -15.22
CA PHE A 58 -13.28 3.17 -15.24
C PHE A 58 -13.90 1.83 -14.81
N LEU A 59 -13.48 0.73 -15.45
CA LEU A 59 -13.95 -0.62 -15.13
C LEU A 59 -13.69 -1.00 -13.67
N ILE A 60 -12.49 -0.75 -13.15
CA ILE A 60 -12.14 -1.04 -11.75
C ILE A 60 -12.99 -0.22 -10.78
N THR A 61 -13.26 1.05 -11.09
CA THR A 61 -14.07 1.92 -10.23
C THR A 61 -15.51 1.42 -10.14
N TYR A 62 -16.10 1.04 -11.28
CA TYR A 62 -17.45 0.48 -11.30
C TYR A 62 -17.51 -0.91 -10.68
N PHE A 63 -16.51 -1.76 -10.92
CA PHE A 63 -16.38 -3.05 -10.25
C PHE A 63 -16.35 -2.88 -8.73
N MET A 64 -15.53 -1.97 -8.21
CA MET A 64 -15.41 -1.72 -6.77
C MET A 64 -16.73 -1.19 -6.18
N ARG A 65 -17.42 -0.29 -6.88
CA ARG A 65 -18.75 0.19 -6.47
C ARG A 65 -19.77 -0.95 -6.42
N GLY A 66 -19.78 -1.82 -7.44
CA GLY A 66 -20.62 -3.01 -7.47
C GLY A 66 -20.28 -3.99 -6.34
N ALA A 67 -19.00 -4.26 -6.10
CA ALA A 67 -18.53 -5.13 -5.03
C ALA A 67 -18.97 -4.62 -3.64
N VAL A 68 -18.86 -3.32 -3.40
CA VAL A 68 -19.33 -2.69 -2.14
C VAL A 68 -20.84 -2.81 -2.01
N ALA A 69 -21.60 -2.58 -3.08
CA ALA A 69 -23.05 -2.76 -3.08
C ALA A 69 -23.46 -4.21 -2.80
N GLY A 70 -22.76 -5.19 -3.39
CA GLY A 70 -22.96 -6.62 -3.14
C GLY A 70 -22.66 -7.02 -1.70
N CYS A 71 -21.58 -6.49 -1.11
CA CYS A 71 -21.28 -6.68 0.31
C CYS A 71 -22.36 -6.06 1.21
N ALA A 72 -22.82 -4.85 0.91
CA ALA A 72 -23.90 -4.22 1.68
C ALA A 72 -25.20 -5.03 1.60
N PHE A 73 -25.55 -5.53 0.40
CA PHE A 73 -26.71 -6.38 0.19
C PHE A 73 -26.60 -7.72 0.94
N GLY A 74 -25.43 -8.36 0.91
CA GLY A 74 -25.16 -9.57 1.67
C GLY A 74 -25.30 -9.38 3.19
N LEU A 75 -24.83 -8.23 3.71
CA LEU A 75 -24.99 -7.87 5.12
C LEU A 75 -26.46 -7.66 5.50
N VAL A 76 -27.24 -7.01 4.62
CA VAL A 76 -28.69 -6.85 4.83
C VAL A 76 -29.37 -8.21 4.87
N LEU A 77 -29.10 -9.10 3.91
CA LEU A 77 -29.67 -10.45 3.86
C LEU A 77 -29.39 -11.28 5.13
N ILE A 78 -28.14 -11.22 5.62
CA ILE A 78 -27.76 -11.89 6.87
C ILE A 78 -28.49 -11.26 8.06
N ARG A 79 -28.60 -9.94 8.10
CA ARG A 79 -29.25 -9.21 9.21
C ARG A 79 -30.77 -9.41 9.25
N THR A 80 -31.43 -9.48 8.09
CA THR A 80 -32.86 -9.74 7.99
C THR A 80 -33.20 -11.23 8.00
N ASP A 81 -32.20 -12.11 8.09
CA ASP A 81 -32.30 -13.57 7.99
C ASP A 81 -33.22 -14.03 6.84
N THR A 82 -33.15 -13.32 5.71
CA THR A 82 -34.03 -13.57 4.57
C THR A 82 -33.73 -14.96 4.03
N GLY A 83 -34.71 -15.86 4.13
CA GLY A 83 -34.55 -17.26 3.71
C GLY A 83 -33.68 -18.12 4.64
N ARG A 84 -33.52 -17.74 5.92
CA ARG A 84 -32.71 -18.46 6.92
C ARG A 84 -31.21 -18.53 6.63
N ILE A 85 -30.72 -17.71 5.69
CA ILE A 85 -29.32 -17.70 5.27
C ILE A 85 -28.39 -17.42 6.46
N GLY A 86 -28.77 -16.51 7.37
CA GLY A 86 -28.02 -16.24 8.59
C GLY A 86 -27.96 -17.46 9.50
N THR A 87 -29.11 -18.13 9.73
CA THR A 87 -29.13 -19.35 10.54
C THR A 87 -28.38 -20.55 9.92
N MET A 88 -28.35 -20.68 8.58
CA MET A 88 -27.56 -21.70 7.89
C MET A 88 -26.06 -21.41 7.94
N LEU A 89 -25.66 -20.14 7.86
CA LEU A 89 -24.26 -19.72 8.03
C LEU A 89 -23.78 -19.94 9.47
N HIS A 90 -24.62 -19.66 10.46
CA HIS A 90 -24.33 -19.88 11.88
C HIS A 90 -24.45 -21.34 12.32
N ALA A 91 -25.05 -22.21 11.50
CA ALA A 91 -25.06 -23.66 11.75
C ALA A 91 -23.65 -24.27 11.65
N HIS A 92 -22.71 -23.58 11.02
CA HIS A 92 -21.31 -23.96 10.98
C HIS A 92 -20.47 -23.04 11.89
N ASP A 93 -19.68 -23.65 12.77
CA ASP A 93 -18.75 -22.97 13.70
C ASP A 93 -17.58 -22.24 12.99
N SER A 94 -17.53 -22.34 11.66
CA SER A 94 -16.48 -21.77 10.81
C SER A 94 -17.00 -20.55 10.06
N SER A 95 -16.20 -19.48 10.04
CA SER A 95 -16.48 -18.24 9.29
C SER A 95 -16.23 -18.36 7.77
N TRP A 96 -15.78 -19.53 7.30
CA TRP A 96 -15.44 -19.76 5.89
C TRP A 96 -16.62 -19.59 4.92
N PRO A 97 -17.83 -20.15 5.20
CA PRO A 97 -18.98 -19.99 4.30
C PRO A 97 -19.42 -18.54 4.17
N THR A 98 -19.35 -17.78 5.27
CA THR A 98 -19.65 -16.34 5.29
C THR A 98 -18.69 -15.56 4.39
N LEU A 99 -17.40 -15.87 4.47
CA LEU A 99 -16.40 -15.22 3.64
C LEU A 99 -16.61 -15.53 2.16
N LEU A 100 -16.84 -16.79 1.80
CA LEU A 100 -17.14 -17.18 0.42
C LEU A 100 -18.42 -16.53 -0.11
N PHE A 101 -19.46 -16.44 0.70
CA PHE A 101 -20.71 -15.75 0.34
C PHE A 101 -20.46 -14.28 0.01
N PHE A 102 -19.69 -13.57 0.83
CA PHE A 102 -19.35 -12.18 0.56
C PHE A 102 -18.43 -12.00 -0.65
N VAL A 103 -17.43 -12.86 -0.81
CA VAL A 103 -16.54 -12.82 -1.98
C VAL A 103 -17.34 -13.08 -3.26
N GLN A 104 -18.20 -14.10 -3.26
CA GLN A 104 -19.04 -14.43 -4.40
C GLN A 104 -20.03 -13.30 -4.71
N GLY A 105 -20.68 -12.74 -3.69
CA GLY A 105 -21.57 -11.59 -3.85
C GLY A 105 -20.83 -10.37 -4.41
N ALA A 106 -19.67 -10.03 -3.85
CA ALA A 106 -18.83 -8.93 -4.32
C ALA A 106 -18.41 -9.10 -5.79
N VAL A 107 -17.97 -10.30 -6.18
CA VAL A 107 -17.59 -10.61 -7.56
C VAL A 107 -18.80 -10.52 -8.50
N LEU A 108 -19.96 -11.03 -8.10
CA LEU A 108 -21.16 -11.05 -8.94
C LEU A 108 -21.68 -9.62 -9.20
N PHE A 109 -21.86 -8.83 -8.14
CA PHE A 109 -22.29 -7.43 -8.28
C PHE A 109 -21.22 -6.55 -8.94
N GLY A 110 -19.94 -6.79 -8.64
CA GLY A 110 -18.84 -6.10 -9.31
C GLY A 110 -18.82 -6.38 -10.82
N THR A 111 -19.02 -7.64 -11.23
CA THR A 111 -19.08 -8.02 -12.65
C THR A 111 -20.28 -7.40 -13.35
N LEU A 112 -21.47 -7.41 -12.71
CA LEU A 112 -22.66 -6.74 -13.26
C LEU A 112 -22.44 -5.24 -13.44
N ALA A 113 -21.84 -4.58 -12.45
CA ALA A 113 -21.50 -3.15 -12.55
C ALA A 113 -20.49 -2.88 -13.67
N SER A 114 -19.51 -3.76 -13.87
CA SER A 114 -18.56 -3.70 -14.99
C SER A 114 -19.24 -3.84 -16.36
N ILE A 115 -20.23 -4.73 -16.49
CA ILE A 115 -20.99 -4.89 -17.74
C ILE A 115 -21.80 -3.62 -18.04
N VAL A 116 -22.52 -3.08 -17.04
CA VAL A 116 -23.27 -1.82 -17.18
C VAL A 116 -22.31 -0.66 -17.52
N ALA A 117 -21.14 -0.62 -16.90
CA ALA A 117 -20.12 0.38 -17.18
C ALA A 117 -19.63 0.31 -18.63
N VAL A 118 -19.43 -0.89 -19.16
CA VAL A 118 -19.05 -1.08 -20.58
C VAL A 118 -20.19 -0.67 -21.51
N ALA A 119 -21.44 -1.03 -21.18
CA ALA A 119 -22.60 -0.63 -21.98
C ALA A 119 -22.80 0.90 -22.02
N ASN A 120 -22.56 1.61 -20.92
CA ASN A 120 -22.65 3.08 -20.89
C ASN A 120 -21.42 3.76 -21.51
N LEU A 121 -20.28 3.05 -21.65
CA LEU A 121 -19.08 3.63 -22.24
C LEU A 121 -19.26 3.92 -23.74
N ASP A 122 -20.14 3.18 -24.41
CA ASP A 122 -20.41 3.30 -25.85
C ASP A 122 -21.26 4.55 -26.14
N ASP A 123 -22.23 4.87 -25.26
CA ASP A 123 -23.13 6.01 -25.38
C ASP A 123 -22.42 7.38 -25.22
N ASP A 124 -21.32 7.44 -24.46
CA ASP A 124 -20.53 8.68 -24.28
C ASP A 124 -19.56 8.96 -25.45
N SER A 125 -19.48 8.06 -26.45
CA SER A 125 -18.56 8.14 -27.59
C SER A 125 -19.22 8.31 -28.98
N LEU A 126 -20.53 8.55 -29.03
CA LEU A 126 -21.31 8.91 -30.23
C LEU A 126 -21.80 10.37 -30.17
#